data_AF-A0A957HK05-F1
#
_entry.id   AF-A0A957HK05-F1
#
_cell.length_a   1.000
_cell.length_b   1.000
_cell.length_c   1.000
_cell.angle_alpha   90.00
_cell.angle_beta   90.00
_cell.angle_gamma   90.00
#
_symmetry.space_group_name_H-M   'P 1'
#
loop_
_entity.id
_entity.type
_entity.pdbx_description
1 polymer ?
#
loop_
_entity_poly.entity_id
_entity_poly.type
_entity_poly.pdbx_seq_one_letter_code
_entity_poly.pdbx_strand_id
1 'polypeptide(L)'
;MSFGITKTIPAKRGQEGVDCLYDGSLEEFEFHMAGKPSKLNVGDYVYTIFNDQLVGRCQIKELIGGALNPDSGKPRTLVMVACPGERLDLPIPRQGHRGTRYYDGADWPTNAA
;
A
#
# COMPACT_ATOMS: atom_id res chain seq x y z
N MET A 1 -0.85 -15.74 7.59
CA MET A 1 -0.85 -15.13 6.24
C MET A 1 -1.32 -13.70 6.39
N SER A 2 -0.56 -12.74 5.87
CA SER A 2 -0.86 -11.31 6.03
C SER A 2 -1.58 -10.82 4.77
N PHE A 3 -2.91 -10.80 4.78
CA PHE A 3 -3.69 -10.39 3.62
C PHE A 3 -3.62 -8.88 3.39
N GLY A 4 -3.84 -8.46 2.14
CA GLY A 4 -3.85 -7.04 1.81
C GLY A 4 -3.99 -6.73 0.32
N ILE A 5 -3.44 -5.57 -0.05
CA ILE A 5 -3.39 -5.08 -1.41
C ILE A 5 -1.98 -4.64 -1.77
N THR A 6 -1.61 -4.72 -3.04
CA THR A 6 -0.38 -4.15 -3.58
C THR A 6 -0.65 -2.83 -4.30
N LYS A 7 0.26 -1.88 -4.09
CA LYS A 7 0.26 -0.56 -4.71
C LYS A 7 1.63 -0.23 -5.29
N THR A 8 1.67 0.09 -6.57
CA THR A 8 2.91 0.57 -7.20
C THR A 8 3.07 2.07 -6.97
N ILE A 9 4.18 2.43 -6.34
CA ILE A 9 4.62 3.81 -6.18
C ILE A 9 5.30 4.24 -7.48
N PRO A 10 4.85 5.32 -8.14
CA PRO A 10 5.47 5.79 -9.37
C PRO A 10 6.93 6.20 -9.13
N ALA A 11 7.83 5.83 -10.05
CA ALA A 11 9.25 6.22 -10.01
C ALA A 11 9.44 7.75 -9.87
N LYS A 12 8.54 8.54 -10.45
CA LYS A 12 8.54 10.02 -10.33
C LYS A 12 8.41 10.55 -8.90
N ARG A 13 7.95 9.73 -7.94
CA ARG A 13 7.85 10.13 -6.53
C ARG A 13 9.21 10.11 -5.83
N GLY A 14 10.21 9.51 -6.46
CA GLY A 14 11.56 9.37 -5.91
C GLY A 14 11.63 8.37 -4.76
N GLN A 15 12.87 8.09 -4.35
CA GLN A 15 13.16 7.20 -3.23
C GLN A 15 12.66 7.81 -1.91
N GLU A 16 12.79 9.13 -1.73
CA GLU A 16 12.32 9.86 -0.54
C GLU A 16 10.82 9.67 -0.30
N GLY A 17 10.00 9.65 -1.36
CA GLY A 17 8.56 9.43 -1.25
C GLY A 17 8.17 7.99 -0.89
N VAL A 18 9.11 7.05 -0.98
CA VAL A 18 8.96 5.68 -0.48
C VAL A 18 9.48 5.60 0.94
N ASP A 19 10.66 6.19 1.20
CA ASP A 19 11.34 6.16 2.48
C ASP A 19 10.51 6.83 3.58
N CYS A 20 9.78 7.91 3.27
CA CYS A 20 8.91 8.60 4.21
C CYS A 20 7.78 7.73 4.80
N LEU A 21 7.46 6.61 4.13
CA LEU A 21 6.48 5.64 4.64
C LEU A 21 7.06 4.75 5.74
N TYR A 22 8.38 4.68 5.87
CA TYR A 22 9.10 3.70 6.70
C TYR A 22 10.08 4.32 7.70
N ASP A 23 10.55 5.53 7.45
CA ASP A 23 11.54 6.24 8.28
C ASP A 23 10.94 6.92 9.52
N GLY A 24 9.62 6.94 9.64
CA GLY A 24 8.88 7.60 10.73
C GLY A 24 8.63 9.09 10.50
N SER A 25 8.91 9.62 9.30
CA SER A 25 8.61 11.00 8.92
C SER A 25 7.10 11.28 8.83
N LEU A 26 6.29 10.24 8.68
CA LEU A 26 4.83 10.30 8.61
C LEU A 26 4.22 9.41 9.69
N GLU A 27 3.12 9.87 10.29
CA GLU A 27 2.29 9.07 11.19
C GLU A 27 1.23 8.27 10.41
N GLU A 28 0.77 8.82 9.29
CA GLU A 28 -0.26 8.24 8.45
C GLU A 28 -0.03 8.57 6.97
N PHE A 29 -0.53 7.69 6.11
CA PHE A 29 -0.51 7.93 4.68
C PHE A 29 -1.80 7.46 3.99
N GLU A 30 -2.20 8.19 2.96
CA GLU A 30 -3.42 7.92 2.20
C GLU A 30 -3.10 7.25 0.85
N PHE A 31 -3.67 6.06 0.62
CA PHE A 31 -3.65 5.40 -0.68
C PHE A 31 -5.03 5.45 -1.35
N HIS A 32 -5.04 5.70 -2.67
CA HIS A 32 -6.29 5.74 -3.44
C HIS A 32 -6.56 4.39 -4.10
N MET A 33 -7.70 3.78 -3.79
CA MET A 33 -8.22 2.60 -4.47
C MET A 33 -9.43 2.97 -5.33
N ALA A 34 -9.49 2.43 -6.55
CA ALA A 34 -10.66 2.59 -7.41
C ALA A 34 -11.80 1.66 -6.96
N GLY A 35 -13.02 2.19 -6.88
CA GLY A 35 -14.19 1.43 -6.44
C GLY A 35 -14.20 1.15 -4.93
N LYS A 36 -15.09 0.24 -4.53
CA LYS A 36 -15.25 -0.22 -3.15
C LYS A 36 -14.46 -1.52 -2.94
N PRO A 37 -13.65 -1.64 -1.87
CA PRO A 37 -13.02 -2.91 -1.53
C PRO A 37 -14.08 -3.97 -1.22
N SER A 38 -13.85 -5.18 -1.73
CA SER A 38 -14.73 -6.33 -1.51
C SER A 38 -14.19 -7.30 -0.46
N LYS A 39 -12.86 -7.32 -0.24
CA LYS A 39 -12.18 -8.25 0.68
C LYS A 39 -11.21 -7.56 1.65
N LEU A 40 -11.02 -6.25 1.52
CA LEU A 40 -10.06 -5.49 2.32
C LEU A 40 -10.71 -5.02 3.62
N ASN A 41 -10.01 -5.20 4.73
CA ASN A 41 -10.45 -4.83 6.07
C ASN A 41 -9.39 -3.94 6.75
N VAL A 42 -9.81 -3.27 7.82
CA VAL A 42 -8.87 -2.62 8.75
C VAL A 42 -8.02 -3.69 9.42
N GLY A 43 -6.71 -3.43 9.54
CA GLY A 43 -5.72 -4.40 10.03
C GLY A 43 -5.01 -5.20 8.93
N ASP A 44 -5.55 -5.23 7.70
CA ASP A 44 -4.85 -5.74 6.52
C ASP A 44 -3.70 -4.79 6.12
N TYR A 45 -2.94 -5.17 5.08
CA TYR A 45 -1.74 -4.42 4.68
C TYR A 45 -1.82 -3.82 3.28
N VAL A 46 -1.18 -2.67 3.11
CA VAL A 46 -0.84 -2.10 1.80
C VAL A 46 0.64 -2.38 1.52
N TYR A 47 0.88 -3.33 0.64
CA TYR A 47 2.18 -3.69 0.13
C TYR A 47 2.61 -2.70 -0.95
N THR A 48 3.77 -2.08 -0.78
CA THR A 48 4.26 -1.09 -1.74
C THR A 48 5.28 -1.72 -2.69
N ILE A 49 5.09 -1.46 -3.98
CA ILE A 49 5.99 -1.88 -5.04
C ILE A 49 6.66 -0.62 -5.61
N PHE A 50 7.98 -0.62 -5.69
CA PHE A 50 8.77 0.45 -6.26
C PHE A 50 9.87 -0.15 -7.13
N ASN A 51 10.10 0.39 -8.34
CA ASN A 51 11.06 -0.15 -9.31
C ASN A 51 10.95 -1.66 -9.55
N ASP A 52 9.71 -2.16 -9.72
CA ASP A 52 9.41 -3.60 -9.89
C ASP A 52 9.92 -4.49 -8.74
N GLN A 53 10.02 -3.92 -7.54
CA GLN A 53 10.36 -4.62 -6.31
C GLN A 53 9.34 -4.32 -5.22
N LEU A 54 8.92 -5.34 -4.49
CA LEU A 54 8.21 -5.19 -3.23
C LEU A 54 9.19 -4.68 -2.18
N VAL A 55 8.95 -3.48 -1.65
CA VAL A 55 9.90 -2.80 -0.73
C VAL A 55 9.42 -2.77 0.71
N GLY A 56 8.12 -2.91 0.95
CA GLY A 56 7.56 -2.85 2.29
C GLY A 56 6.04 -2.96 2.32
N ARG A 57 5.47 -2.86 3.52
CA ARG A 57 4.02 -2.83 3.74
C ARG A 57 3.64 -1.83 4.83
N CYS A 58 2.46 -1.24 4.73
CA CYS A 58 1.89 -0.38 5.77
C CYS A 58 0.56 -0.98 6.24
N GLN A 59 0.28 -0.97 7.54
CA GLN A 59 -0.97 -1.52 8.06
C GLN A 59 -2.13 -0.55 7.83
N ILE A 60 -3.27 -1.04 7.39
CA ILE A 60 -4.47 -0.25 7.15
C ILE A 60 -5.13 0.08 8.49
N LYS A 61 -5.32 1.37 8.76
CA LYS A 61 -6.06 1.86 9.93
C LYS A 61 -7.52 2.18 9.62
N GLU A 62 -7.78 2.69 8.42
CA GLU A 62 -9.14 3.12 8.06
C GLU A 62 -9.40 2.96 6.56
N LEU A 63 -10.65 2.65 6.22
CA LEU A 63 -11.14 2.54 4.85
C LEU A 63 -12.30 3.52 4.67
N ILE A 64 -12.02 4.67 4.06
CA ILE A 64 -13.00 5.73 3.83
C ILE A 64 -13.55 5.57 2.41
N GLY A 65 -14.75 5.00 2.30
CA GLY A 65 -15.47 4.88 1.04
C GLY A 65 -16.18 6.17 0.63
N GLY A 66 -16.58 6.26 -0.64
CA GLY A 66 -17.49 7.31 -1.11
C GLY A 66 -16.80 8.60 -1.59
N ALA A 67 -15.48 8.68 -1.55
CA ALA A 67 -14.74 9.76 -2.18
C ALA A 67 -14.95 9.70 -3.70
N LEU A 68 -15.49 10.75 -4.31
CA LEU A 68 -15.64 10.82 -5.76
C LEU A 68 -14.36 11.39 -6.38
N ASN A 69 -13.85 10.75 -7.42
CA ASN A 69 -12.75 11.33 -8.18
C ASN A 69 -13.23 12.65 -8.84
N PRO A 70 -12.63 13.82 -8.56
CA PRO A 70 -13.07 15.09 -9.13
C PRO A 70 -13.08 15.10 -10.66
N ASP A 71 -12.13 14.42 -11.31
CA ASP A 71 -12.04 14.38 -12.78
C ASP A 71 -13.02 13.43 -13.46
N SER A 72 -13.48 12.37 -12.78
CA SER A 72 -14.24 11.29 -13.44
C SER A 72 -15.56 10.91 -12.76
N GLY A 73 -15.87 11.48 -11.60
CA GLY A 73 -17.07 11.16 -10.80
C GLY A 73 -17.13 9.70 -10.32
N LYS A 74 -16.08 8.90 -10.55
CA LYS A 74 -16.06 7.49 -10.15
C LYS A 74 -15.75 7.37 -8.65
N PRO A 75 -16.44 6.46 -7.93
CA PRO A 75 -16.16 6.23 -6.53
C PRO A 75 -14.73 5.70 -6.34
N ARG A 76 -14.07 6.23 -5.33
CA ARG A 76 -12.80 5.80 -4.79
C ARG A 76 -12.97 5.48 -3.32
N THR A 77 -12.12 4.57 -2.86
CA THR A 77 -11.92 4.32 -1.44
C THR A 77 -10.55 4.86 -1.08
N LEU A 78 -10.51 5.71 -0.05
CA LEU A 78 -9.28 6.16 0.56
C LEU A 78 -8.88 5.10 1.60
N VAL A 79 -7.67 4.59 1.46
CA VAL A 79 -7.10 3.58 2.34
C VAL A 79 -6.06 4.29 3.19
N MET A 80 -6.43 4.57 4.43
CA MET A 80 -5.54 5.20 5.41
C MET A 80 -4.68 4.12 6.03
N VAL A 81 -3.36 4.33 6.01
CA VAL A 81 -2.39 3.41 6.62
C VAL A 81 -1.63 4.08 7.76
N ALA A 82 -1.19 3.27 8.72
CA ALA A 82 -0.24 3.68 9.74
C ALA A 82 1.16 3.77 9.13
N CYS A 83 1.88 4.82 9.50
CA CYS A 83 3.31 4.97 9.29
C CYS A 83 4.01 5.15 10.67
N PRO A 84 5.27 4.71 10.84
CA PRO A 84 6.06 3.97 9.86
C PRO A 84 5.50 2.57 9.58
N GLY A 85 5.50 2.17 8.31
CA GLY A 85 5.24 0.81 7.91
C GLY A 85 6.43 -0.11 8.16
N GLU A 86 6.31 -1.37 7.76
CA GLU A 86 7.38 -2.34 7.77
C GLU A 86 8.13 -2.32 6.44
N ARG A 87 9.43 -2.05 6.47
CA ARG A 87 10.31 -2.12 5.30
C ARG A 87 10.98 -3.49 5.23
N LEU A 88 11.13 -4.02 4.02
CA LEU A 88 11.97 -5.19 3.80
C LEU A 88 13.44 -4.78 3.77
N ASP A 89 14.30 -5.51 4.50
CA ASP A 89 15.76 -5.35 4.40
C ASP A 89 16.25 -5.66 2.98
N LEU A 90 15.64 -6.68 2.35
CA LEU A 90 15.91 -7.10 0.99
C LEU A 90 14.61 -7.04 0.17
N PRO A 91 14.49 -6.08 -0.77
CA PRO A 91 13.33 -5.99 -1.65
C PRO A 91 13.15 -7.26 -2.49
N ILE A 92 11.91 -7.69 -2.67
CA ILE A 92 11.57 -8.91 -3.40
C ILE A 92 11.16 -8.54 -4.83
N PRO A 93 11.70 -9.18 -5.88
CA PRO A 93 11.28 -8.93 -7.26
C PRO A 93 9.76 -9.10 -7.42
N ARG A 94 9.07 -8.02 -7.80
CA ARG A 94 7.63 -8.04 -8.02
C ARG A 94 7.21 -6.95 -8.99
N GLN A 95 6.74 -7.38 -10.16
CA GLN A 95 6.34 -6.47 -11.22
C GLN A 95 5.26 -5.48 -10.75
N GLY A 96 5.51 -4.20 -10.98
CA GLY A 96 4.56 -3.13 -10.74
C GLY A 96 3.32 -3.26 -11.62
N HIS A 97 2.23 -2.63 -11.17
CA HIS A 97 0.97 -2.63 -11.90
C HIS A 97 0.26 -1.29 -11.75
N ARG A 98 -0.73 -1.07 -12.62
CA ARG A 98 -1.60 0.09 -12.54
C ARG A 98 -2.78 -0.21 -11.61
N GLY A 99 -3.02 0.68 -10.67
CA GLY A 99 -4.18 0.61 -9.77
C GLY A 99 -3.84 -0.09 -8.46
N THR A 100 -4.71 -1.01 -8.04
CA THR A 100 -4.62 -1.75 -6.78
C THR A 100 -4.96 -3.21 -7.08
N ARG A 101 -4.20 -4.17 -6.53
CA ARG A 101 -4.46 -5.60 -6.67
C ARG A 101 -4.45 -6.28 -5.32
N TYR A 102 -5.34 -7.24 -5.10
CA TYR A 102 -5.30 -8.06 -3.90
C TYR A 102 -4.02 -8.90 -3.84
N TYR A 103 -3.55 -9.11 -2.62
CA TYR A 103 -2.35 -9.86 -2.34
C TYR A 103 -2.53 -10.62 -1.03
N ASP A 104 -2.17 -11.90 -1.06
CA ASP A 104 -2.30 -12.84 0.06
C ASP A 104 -1.10 -12.79 1.03
N GLY A 105 -0.09 -11.97 0.71
CA GLY A 105 1.14 -11.89 1.49
C GLY A 105 2.10 -13.05 1.25
N ALA A 106 1.95 -13.81 0.15
CA ALA A 106 2.70 -15.05 -0.09
C ALA A 106 4.23 -14.87 -0.05
N ASP A 107 4.75 -13.76 -0.55
CA ASP A 107 6.19 -13.50 -0.61
C ASP A 107 6.69 -12.74 0.63
N TRP A 108 5.81 -12.33 1.55
CA TRP A 108 6.22 -11.59 2.73
C TRP A 108 6.90 -12.52 3.75
N PRO A 109 8.11 -12.20 4.23
CA PRO A 109 8.81 -13.03 5.21
C PRO A 109 7.95 -13.14 6.47
N THR A 110 7.58 -14.37 6.83
CA THR A 110 6.69 -14.66 7.96
C THR A 110 7.40 -14.64 9.31
N ASN A 111 8.70 -14.31 9.33
CA ASN A 111 9.50 -14.23 10.54
C ASN A 111 9.62 -12.77 10.99
N ALA A 112 8.59 -12.28 11.69
CA ALA A 112 8.87 -11.37 12.80
C ALA A 112 9.13 -12.27 14.01
N ALA A 113 10.32 -12.15 14.58
CA ALA A 113 10.75 -12.84 15.79
C ALA A 113 9.85 -12.54 16.99
#